data_AF-A0A968VXX5-F1
#
_entry.id   AF-A0A968VXX5-F1
#
_cell.length_a   1.000
_cell.length_b   1.000
_cell.length_c   1.000
_cell.angle_alpha   90.00
_cell.angle_beta   90.00
_cell.angle_gamma   90.00
#
_symmetry.space_group_name_H-M   'P 1'
#
loop_
_entity.id
_entity.type
_entity.pdbx_description
1 polymer ?
#
loop_
_entity_poly.entity_id
_entity_poly.type
_entity_poly.pdbx_seq_one_letter_code
_entity_poly.pdbx_strand_id
1 'polypeptide(L)'
;MRRIVVLGPMIAGSGTWVFQNGTHPVVEMYGYYTWDSPKLLHESTRTLVLKNCEIPDLQLNSTGKTFIESMVGSVQINNASHKLFARQLNTEGKGDKHNLLNYGGTAWVLGLKTEDKSKIVEVFNNGKVEVLGLLIYANASCGTNYVNPAFVVGNATSNASISVAGFRQRRFCTGLGYETFVSETRNGVTNTLLSTATPENGSALYAGYAGSASAPSSPSGLTVASTSHNRIVINYTDNANNEDGFRIERQPSGGAFTQIGVLGSNMTSFVDDGLPQNTTYTYRIKAYNVGG
;
A
#
# COMPACT_ATOMS: atom_id res chain seq x y z
N MET A 1 25.22 -8.02 -12.85
CA MET A 1 24.73 -8.36 -11.50
C MET A 1 25.93 -8.68 -10.64
N ARG A 2 26.14 -8.04 -9.48
CA ARG A 2 27.09 -8.56 -8.48
C ARG A 2 26.31 -9.49 -7.57
N ARG A 3 26.71 -10.75 -7.54
CA ARG A 3 26.15 -11.75 -6.64
C ARG A 3 27.10 -11.85 -5.45
N ILE A 4 26.60 -11.57 -4.25
CA ILE A 4 27.28 -11.95 -3.02
C ILE A 4 26.79 -13.37 -2.73
N VAL A 5 27.62 -14.34 -3.10
CA VAL A 5 27.34 -15.76 -2.80
C VAL A 5 27.86 -16.03 -1.39
N VAL A 6 26.96 -16.33 -0.46
CA VAL A 6 27.33 -16.89 0.84
C VAL A 6 26.90 -18.35 0.79
N LEU A 7 27.81 -19.25 0.44
CA LEU A 7 27.52 -20.69 0.29
C LEU A 7 27.44 -21.37 1.67
N GLY A 8 26.31 -21.23 2.36
CA GLY A 8 25.99 -22.09 3.50
C GLY A 8 26.86 -22.01 4.77
N PRO A 9 27.68 -20.98 5.08
CA PRO A 9 28.05 -20.77 6.46
C PRO A 9 26.87 -20.11 7.17
N MET A 10 26.47 -20.72 8.27
CA MET A 10 25.75 -20.03 9.32
C MET A 10 26.63 -18.87 9.82
N ILE A 11 26.14 -17.63 9.78
CA ILE A 11 26.86 -16.50 10.39
C ILE A 11 26.33 -16.31 11.80
N ALA A 12 27.20 -16.55 12.77
CA ALA A 12 26.94 -16.30 14.18
C ALA A 12 27.28 -14.84 14.55
N GLY A 13 26.57 -14.32 15.54
CA GLY A 13 26.81 -13.00 16.13
C GLY A 13 25.68 -12.00 15.88
N SER A 14 25.52 -11.09 16.83
CA SER A 14 24.50 -10.02 16.84
C SER A 14 24.91 -8.77 16.05
N GLY A 15 25.85 -8.92 15.11
CA GLY A 15 26.41 -7.82 14.33
C GLY A 15 25.39 -7.19 13.37
N THR A 16 25.74 -6.01 12.87
CA THR A 16 24.95 -5.28 11.88
C THR A 16 25.66 -5.25 10.54
N TRP A 17 24.99 -5.75 9.51
CA TRP A 17 25.43 -5.65 8.12
C TRP A 17 24.79 -4.42 7.49
N VAL A 18 25.57 -3.64 6.74
CA VAL A 18 25.06 -2.44 6.08
C VAL A 18 25.24 -2.55 4.58
N PHE A 19 24.13 -2.60 3.85
CA PHE A 19 24.11 -2.53 2.41
C PHE A 19 24.15 -1.06 1.95
N GLN A 20 25.36 -0.59 1.69
CA GLN A 20 25.64 0.79 1.26
C GLN A 20 25.58 0.96 -0.26
N ASN A 21 25.61 2.21 -0.71
CA ASN A 21 25.69 2.56 -2.13
C ASN A 21 26.96 2.04 -2.79
N GLY A 22 26.85 1.77 -4.09
CA GLY A 22 27.93 1.28 -4.92
C GLY A 22 27.57 1.39 -6.39
N THR A 23 28.41 0.86 -7.27
CA THR A 23 28.30 1.09 -8.71
C THR A 23 27.33 0.15 -9.43
N HIS A 24 27.13 -1.06 -8.92
CA HIS A 24 26.21 -2.01 -9.55
C HIS A 24 24.77 -1.79 -9.10
N PRO A 25 23.81 -1.68 -10.04
CA PRO A 25 22.43 -1.27 -9.74
C PRO A 25 21.64 -2.32 -8.95
N VAL A 26 22.06 -3.58 -9.01
CA VAL A 26 21.43 -4.72 -8.34
C VAL A 26 22.49 -5.53 -7.62
N VAL A 27 22.21 -5.85 -6.36
CA VAL A 27 22.98 -6.79 -5.55
C VAL A 27 22.07 -7.91 -5.07
N GLU A 28 22.54 -9.14 -5.25
CA GLU A 28 21.84 -10.34 -4.80
C GLU A 28 22.59 -10.97 -3.62
N MET A 29 21.86 -11.27 -2.55
CA MET A 29 22.29 -12.10 -1.42
C MET A 29 21.45 -13.39 -1.42
N TYR A 30 22.11 -14.53 -1.30
CA TYR A 30 21.47 -15.84 -1.38
C TYR A 30 22.10 -16.84 -0.41
N GLY A 31 21.28 -17.75 0.15
CA GLY A 31 21.74 -18.98 0.81
C GLY A 31 22.30 -18.78 2.22
N TYR A 32 21.69 -17.86 2.97
CA TYR A 32 22.24 -17.32 4.21
C TYR A 32 21.42 -17.73 5.44
N TYR A 33 22.05 -18.18 6.53
CA TYR A 33 21.41 -18.57 7.79
C TYR A 33 22.11 -17.93 8.98
N THR A 34 21.40 -17.67 10.08
CA THR A 34 21.94 -16.84 11.19
C THR A 34 21.76 -17.44 12.57
N TRP A 35 22.68 -17.10 13.48
CA TRP A 35 22.50 -17.23 14.93
C TRP A 35 22.73 -15.89 15.62
N ASP A 36 22.14 -15.72 16.81
CA ASP A 36 22.27 -14.52 17.65
C ASP A 36 21.66 -13.23 17.07
N SER A 37 20.71 -13.38 16.15
CA SER A 37 19.83 -12.29 15.66
C SER A 37 20.57 -11.07 15.06
N PRO A 38 21.42 -11.25 14.04
CA PRO A 38 22.05 -10.14 13.34
C PRO A 38 21.03 -9.27 12.60
N LYS A 39 21.45 -8.04 12.28
CA LYS A 39 20.66 -7.07 11.53
C LYS A 39 21.21 -6.84 10.14
N LEU A 40 20.35 -6.55 9.18
CA LEU A 40 20.73 -6.02 7.86
C LEU A 40 20.08 -4.67 7.62
N LEU A 41 20.88 -3.62 7.43
CA LEU A 41 20.43 -2.28 7.08
C LEU A 41 20.58 -2.05 5.57
N HIS A 42 19.48 -1.79 4.87
CA HIS A 42 19.48 -1.34 3.48
C HIS A 42 19.57 0.19 3.41
N GLU A 43 20.79 0.71 3.33
CA GLU A 43 21.07 2.16 3.25
C GLU A 43 21.39 2.62 1.81
N SER A 44 21.25 1.73 0.84
CA SER A 44 21.51 2.02 -0.57
C SER A 44 20.25 2.46 -1.34
N THR A 45 20.39 3.32 -2.35
CA THR A 45 19.28 3.61 -3.29
C THR A 45 19.10 2.53 -4.36
N ARG A 46 19.94 1.48 -4.33
CA ARG A 46 19.98 0.40 -5.31
C ARG A 46 18.95 -0.68 -5.00
N THR A 47 18.87 -1.66 -5.89
CA THR A 47 18.02 -2.85 -5.65
C THR A 47 18.80 -3.92 -4.90
N LEU A 48 18.23 -4.39 -3.79
CA LEU A 48 18.69 -5.59 -3.07
C LEU A 48 17.75 -6.75 -3.36
N VAL A 49 18.31 -7.91 -3.68
CA VAL A 49 17.57 -9.15 -3.90
C VAL A 49 17.99 -10.17 -2.85
N LEU A 50 17.04 -10.69 -2.09
CA LEU A 50 17.24 -11.62 -0.98
C LEU A 50 16.60 -12.97 -1.31
N LYS A 51 17.39 -14.04 -1.34
CA LYS A 51 16.93 -15.37 -1.78
C LYS A 51 17.32 -16.46 -0.80
N ASN A 52 16.35 -17.19 -0.28
CA ASN A 52 16.57 -18.33 0.62
C ASN A 52 17.51 -17.95 1.77
N CYS A 53 17.13 -16.92 2.51
CA CYS A 53 17.94 -16.38 3.59
C CYS A 53 17.16 -16.23 4.90
N GLU A 54 17.85 -16.28 6.02
CA GLU A 54 17.37 -15.83 7.31
C GLU A 54 17.97 -14.44 7.59
N ILE A 55 17.13 -13.44 7.86
CA ILE A 55 17.53 -12.10 8.26
C ILE A 55 16.61 -11.70 9.41
N PRO A 56 17.03 -11.92 10.67
CA PRO A 56 16.15 -11.73 11.83
C PRO A 56 15.60 -10.30 12.00
N ASP A 57 16.33 -9.29 11.52
CA ASP A 57 15.93 -7.87 11.54
C ASP A 57 16.43 -7.18 10.26
N LEU A 58 15.57 -7.07 9.25
CA LEU A 58 15.83 -6.35 8.01
C LEU A 58 15.27 -4.93 8.08
N GLN A 59 16.12 -3.91 8.02
CA GLN A 59 15.70 -2.51 8.06
C GLN A 59 15.94 -1.81 6.72
N LEU A 60 14.90 -1.23 6.15
CA LEU A 60 14.90 -0.57 4.85
C LEU A 60 14.88 0.94 5.03
N ASN A 61 16.07 1.55 5.10
CA ASN A 61 16.28 2.93 5.56
C ASN A 61 16.45 3.95 4.42
N SER A 62 16.46 3.48 3.17
CA SER A 62 16.81 4.25 1.98
C SER A 62 15.67 4.29 0.96
N THR A 63 15.84 5.04 -0.12
CA THR A 63 14.88 5.10 -1.24
C THR A 63 14.99 3.93 -2.22
N GLY A 64 15.74 2.88 -1.86
CA GLY A 64 16.00 1.71 -2.70
C GLY A 64 14.78 0.81 -2.90
N LYS A 65 15.06 -0.35 -3.50
CA LYS A 65 14.07 -1.41 -3.71
C LYS A 65 14.58 -2.70 -3.12
N THR A 66 13.71 -3.45 -2.45
CA THR A 66 14.05 -4.78 -1.95
C THR A 66 13.14 -5.81 -2.58
N PHE A 67 13.72 -6.87 -3.13
CA PHE A 67 13.01 -8.05 -3.61
C PHE A 67 13.36 -9.24 -2.73
N ILE A 68 12.38 -9.81 -2.03
CA ILE A 68 12.53 -11.03 -1.23
C ILE A 68 11.92 -12.18 -2.02
N GLU A 69 12.72 -13.16 -2.41
CA GLU A 69 12.22 -14.37 -3.05
C GLU A 69 11.73 -15.40 -2.01
N SER A 70 12.44 -15.52 -0.90
CA SER A 70 12.11 -16.33 0.26
C SER A 70 13.01 -15.89 1.42
N MET A 71 12.41 -15.48 2.53
CA MET A 71 13.16 -15.06 3.71
C MET A 71 12.48 -15.49 5.00
N VAL A 72 13.30 -15.89 5.98
CA VAL A 72 12.89 -16.01 7.38
C VAL A 72 13.33 -14.77 8.14
N GLY A 73 12.44 -14.13 8.90
CA GLY A 73 12.76 -12.99 9.77
C GLY A 73 11.82 -11.80 9.61
N SER A 74 12.09 -10.69 10.29
CA SER A 74 11.22 -9.51 10.27
C SER A 74 11.71 -8.44 9.29
N VAL A 75 10.78 -7.55 8.90
CA VAL A 75 11.08 -6.42 8.03
C VAL A 75 10.55 -5.13 8.65
N GLN A 76 11.40 -4.10 8.66
CA GLN A 76 11.04 -2.75 9.03
C GLN A 76 11.34 -1.79 7.88
N ILE A 77 10.33 -1.11 7.36
CA ILE A 77 10.47 -0.06 6.34
C ILE A 77 10.48 1.29 7.03
N ASN A 78 11.60 2.00 6.96
CA ASN A 78 11.81 3.28 7.64
C ASN A 78 11.82 4.48 6.70
N ASN A 79 11.74 4.24 5.40
CA ASN A 79 11.76 5.30 4.39
C ASN A 79 10.50 5.25 3.52
N ALA A 80 9.81 6.38 3.44
CA ALA A 80 8.53 6.48 2.74
C ALA A 80 8.61 6.22 1.23
N SER A 81 9.81 6.34 0.63
CA SER A 81 10.02 6.05 -0.79
C SER A 81 10.51 4.63 -1.06
N HIS A 82 10.79 3.83 -0.02
CA HIS A 82 11.24 2.45 -0.22
C HIS A 82 10.10 1.58 -0.77
N LYS A 83 10.46 0.67 -1.67
CA LYS A 83 9.53 -0.32 -2.22
C LYS A 83 10.00 -1.73 -1.92
N LEU A 84 9.15 -2.51 -1.26
CA LEU A 84 9.38 -3.91 -0.94
C LEU A 84 8.47 -4.81 -1.76
N PHE A 85 9.04 -5.80 -2.43
CA PHE A 85 8.31 -6.90 -3.04
C PHE A 85 8.80 -8.19 -2.40
N ALA A 86 7.91 -8.97 -1.81
CA ALA A 86 8.23 -10.26 -1.22
C ALA A 86 7.37 -11.34 -1.85
N ARG A 87 8.00 -12.39 -2.36
CA ARG A 87 7.31 -13.59 -2.81
C ARG A 87 6.99 -14.52 -1.66
N GLN A 88 7.85 -14.66 -0.66
CA GLN A 88 7.54 -15.47 0.53
C GLN A 88 8.27 -14.88 1.73
N LEU A 89 7.52 -14.58 2.78
CA LEU A 89 8.04 -14.09 4.04
C LEU A 89 7.56 -15.01 5.18
N ASN A 90 8.50 -15.62 5.89
CA ASN A 90 8.25 -16.44 7.07
C ASN A 90 8.76 -15.68 8.30
N THR A 91 7.88 -15.22 9.18
CA THR A 91 8.29 -14.47 10.36
C THR A 91 8.15 -15.34 11.60
N GLU A 92 9.27 -15.67 12.23
CA GLU A 92 9.34 -16.44 13.48
C GLU A 92 9.42 -15.49 14.68
N GLY A 93 8.40 -14.64 14.80
CA GLY A 93 8.32 -13.64 15.85
C GLY A 93 8.63 -14.25 17.22
N LYS A 94 9.50 -13.59 18.01
CA LYS A 94 9.76 -13.95 19.41
C LYS A 94 9.08 -12.93 20.30
N GLY A 95 7.95 -13.29 20.88
CA GLY A 95 7.17 -12.42 21.76
C GLY A 95 6.46 -11.27 21.03
N ASP A 96 6.56 -10.05 21.57
CA ASP A 96 5.78 -8.88 21.13
C ASP A 96 6.49 -8.04 20.04
N LYS A 97 7.42 -8.64 19.29
CA LYS A 97 8.11 -7.99 18.16
C LYS A 97 7.17 -7.76 16.97
N HIS A 98 7.61 -6.96 16.02
CA HIS A 98 6.92 -6.77 14.74
C HIS A 98 7.38 -7.80 13.71
N ASN A 99 6.47 -8.26 12.86
CA ASN A 99 6.79 -9.10 11.71
C ASN A 99 7.07 -8.24 10.46
N LEU A 100 6.11 -7.37 10.10
CA LEU A 100 6.28 -6.36 9.06
C LEU A 100 5.83 -4.98 9.59
N LEU A 101 6.80 -4.10 9.85
CA LEU A 101 6.56 -2.72 10.29
C LEU A 101 6.85 -1.76 9.14
N ASN A 102 5.92 -0.87 8.82
CA ASN A 102 6.04 0.03 7.68
C ASN A 102 5.74 1.49 8.07
N TYR A 103 6.78 2.32 8.12
CA TYR A 103 6.69 3.77 8.30
C TYR A 103 6.72 4.50 6.93
N GLY A 104 5.61 4.44 6.22
CA GLY A 104 5.36 5.27 5.03
C GLY A 104 5.76 4.67 3.68
N GLY A 105 6.50 3.56 3.66
CA GLY A 105 6.90 2.89 2.42
C GLY A 105 5.77 2.07 1.80
N THR A 106 6.09 1.32 0.73
CA THR A 106 5.13 0.41 0.09
C THR A 106 5.64 -1.03 0.08
N ALA A 107 4.80 -1.98 0.47
CA ALA A 107 5.12 -3.40 0.47
C ALA A 107 4.04 -4.25 -0.22
N TRP A 108 4.47 -5.19 -1.05
CA TRP A 108 3.64 -6.25 -1.63
C TRP A 108 4.20 -7.61 -1.23
N VAL A 109 3.37 -8.48 -0.66
CA VAL A 109 3.78 -9.79 -0.12
C VAL A 109 2.88 -10.90 -0.68
N LEU A 110 3.44 -11.82 -1.46
CA LEU A 110 2.74 -12.98 -2.05
C LEU A 110 2.88 -14.23 -1.16
N GLY A 111 2.45 -14.16 0.08
CA GLY A 111 2.57 -15.26 1.01
C GLY A 111 3.35 -14.83 2.24
N LEU A 112 2.60 -14.60 3.31
CA LEU A 112 3.12 -14.33 4.63
C LEU A 112 2.74 -15.49 5.54
N LYS A 113 3.71 -16.06 6.24
CA LYS A 113 3.43 -16.98 7.33
C LYS A 113 4.07 -16.44 8.59
N THR A 114 3.34 -16.46 9.69
CA THR A 114 3.79 -15.91 10.96
C THR A 114 3.64 -16.91 12.10
N GLU A 115 4.43 -16.74 13.14
CA GLU A 115 4.33 -17.48 14.40
C GLU A 115 4.23 -16.54 15.60
N ASP A 116 3.85 -17.11 16.75
CA ASP A 116 3.78 -16.44 18.05
C ASP A 116 2.84 -15.21 18.08
N LYS A 117 2.88 -14.44 19.18
CA LYS A 117 2.00 -13.31 19.52
C LYS A 117 2.44 -11.95 18.98
N SER A 118 3.36 -11.94 18.02
CA SER A 118 3.94 -10.72 17.42
C SER A 118 2.90 -9.90 16.65
N LYS A 119 3.08 -8.61 16.44
CA LYS A 119 2.18 -7.88 15.53
C LYS A 119 2.52 -8.26 14.09
N ILE A 120 1.50 -8.62 13.31
CA ILE A 120 1.69 -9.21 11.98
C ILE A 120 2.07 -8.15 10.96
N VAL A 121 1.23 -7.12 10.82
CA VAL A 121 1.53 -5.96 9.96
C VAL A 121 1.17 -4.70 10.71
N GLU A 122 2.13 -3.78 10.76
CA GLU A 122 1.94 -2.46 11.31
C GLU A 122 2.27 -1.42 10.25
N VAL A 123 1.38 -0.43 10.11
CA VAL A 123 1.50 0.63 9.11
C VAL A 123 1.30 1.99 9.75
N PHE A 124 2.23 2.90 9.47
CA PHE A 124 2.25 4.28 9.94
C PHE A 124 2.62 5.21 8.76
N ASN A 125 2.47 6.53 8.96
CA ASN A 125 2.96 7.57 8.04
C ASN A 125 2.55 7.39 6.57
N ASN A 126 1.28 7.04 6.30
CA ASN A 126 0.76 6.76 4.96
C ASN A 126 1.36 5.54 4.25
N GLY A 127 1.99 4.63 4.99
CA GLY A 127 2.53 3.39 4.44
C GLY A 127 1.44 2.51 3.85
N LYS A 128 1.82 1.64 2.92
CA LYS A 128 0.89 0.73 2.26
C LYS A 128 1.44 -0.68 2.28
N VAL A 129 0.62 -1.63 2.69
CA VAL A 129 0.96 -3.05 2.68
C VAL A 129 -0.17 -3.83 2.04
N GLU A 130 0.18 -4.65 1.06
CA GLU A 130 -0.72 -5.63 0.43
C GLU A 130 -0.16 -7.04 0.64
N VAL A 131 -0.99 -7.94 1.15
CA VAL A 131 -0.64 -9.34 1.40
C VAL A 131 -1.63 -10.25 0.66
N LEU A 132 -1.10 -11.12 -0.20
CA LEU A 132 -1.86 -12.15 -0.90
C LEU A 132 -1.48 -13.51 -0.31
N GLY A 133 -2.39 -14.10 0.48
CA GLY A 133 -2.15 -15.31 1.23
C GLY A 133 -1.43 -15.04 2.55
N LEU A 134 -2.12 -15.28 3.66
CA LEU A 134 -1.55 -15.17 5.00
C LEU A 134 -1.92 -16.37 5.87
N LEU A 135 -0.92 -17.04 6.44
CA LEU A 135 -1.10 -18.04 7.49
C LEU A 135 -0.57 -17.52 8.82
N ILE A 136 -1.47 -17.22 9.74
CA ILE A 136 -1.17 -16.90 11.13
C ILE A 136 -1.12 -18.22 11.92
N TYR A 137 0.08 -18.61 12.34
CA TYR A 137 0.31 -19.83 13.11
C TYR A 137 0.42 -19.48 14.59
N ALA A 138 -0.71 -19.42 15.30
CA ALA A 138 -0.74 -19.04 16.72
C ALA A 138 -0.25 -20.20 17.59
N ASN A 139 1.07 -20.41 17.65
CA ASN A 139 1.76 -21.55 18.27
C ASN A 139 2.41 -21.25 19.63
N ALA A 140 2.10 -20.11 20.25
CA ALA A 140 2.55 -19.84 21.62
C ALA A 140 1.98 -20.87 22.60
N SER A 141 2.57 -20.95 23.80
CA SER A 141 2.09 -21.83 24.87
C SER A 141 0.60 -21.58 25.19
N CYS A 142 -0.18 -22.64 25.39
CA CYS A 142 -1.58 -22.51 25.77
C CYS A 142 -1.74 -21.71 27.08
N GLY A 143 -2.75 -20.83 27.12
CA GLY A 143 -2.92 -19.85 28.20
C GLY A 143 -2.15 -18.53 27.97
N THR A 144 -1.37 -18.41 26.89
CA THR A 144 -0.75 -17.14 26.50
C THR A 144 -1.79 -16.23 25.84
N ASN A 145 -1.94 -15.02 26.37
CA ASN A 145 -2.83 -14.01 25.80
C ASN A 145 -2.13 -13.20 24.70
N TYR A 146 -2.80 -13.05 23.54
CA TYR A 146 -2.34 -12.22 22.43
C TYR A 146 -2.97 -10.83 22.61
N VAL A 147 -2.35 -10.02 23.47
CA VAL A 147 -2.88 -8.68 23.84
C VAL A 147 -2.77 -7.65 22.73
N ASN A 148 -1.87 -7.88 21.76
CA ASN A 148 -1.68 -6.98 20.63
C ASN A 148 -2.67 -7.28 19.50
N PRO A 149 -3.16 -6.27 18.76
CA PRO A 149 -3.86 -6.49 17.51
C PRO A 149 -2.96 -7.18 16.47
N ALA A 150 -3.53 -8.04 15.62
CA ALA A 150 -2.78 -8.66 14.52
C ALA A 150 -2.30 -7.62 13.50
N PHE A 151 -3.17 -6.68 13.15
CA PHE A 151 -2.94 -5.62 12.17
C PHE A 151 -3.13 -4.25 12.84
N VAL A 152 -2.18 -3.35 12.63
CA VAL A 152 -2.23 -2.00 13.20
C VAL A 152 -2.07 -0.98 12.10
N VAL A 153 -3.02 -0.06 12.00
CA VAL A 153 -2.87 1.18 11.24
C VAL A 153 -2.81 2.32 12.25
N GLY A 154 -1.62 2.86 12.49
CA GLY A 154 -1.39 3.84 13.54
C GLY A 154 -1.19 5.26 13.02
N ASN A 155 -1.92 6.21 13.61
CA ASN A 155 -1.76 7.66 13.43
C ASN A 155 -1.66 8.09 11.95
N ALA A 156 -2.56 7.56 11.11
CA ALA A 156 -2.57 7.85 9.68
C ALA A 156 -3.40 9.10 9.37
N THR A 157 -2.84 10.03 8.58
CA THR A 157 -3.51 11.28 8.20
C THR A 157 -4.46 11.12 7.01
N SER A 158 -4.22 10.20 6.08
CA SER A 158 -5.19 9.88 5.02
C SER A 158 -4.97 8.54 4.31
N ASN A 159 -3.73 8.21 3.93
CA ASN A 159 -3.46 7.22 2.88
C ASN A 159 -2.83 5.91 3.35
N ALA A 160 -2.69 5.71 4.66
CA ALA A 160 -2.18 4.44 5.18
C ALA A 160 -3.18 3.31 4.94
N SER A 161 -2.71 2.14 4.50
CA SER A 161 -3.58 0.99 4.26
C SER A 161 -2.89 -0.35 4.45
N ILE A 162 -3.65 -1.31 4.96
CA ILE A 162 -3.35 -2.74 4.95
C ILE A 162 -4.46 -3.43 4.15
N SER A 163 -4.08 -4.19 3.12
CA SER A 163 -4.97 -5.10 2.42
C SER A 163 -4.44 -6.53 2.54
N VAL A 164 -5.30 -7.47 2.90
CA VAL A 164 -4.97 -8.88 3.00
C VAL A 164 -6.03 -9.69 2.27
N ALA A 165 -5.64 -10.46 1.26
CA ALA A 165 -6.53 -11.40 0.59
C ALA A 165 -6.20 -12.83 1.04
N GLY A 166 -7.19 -13.53 1.62
CA GLY A 166 -7.07 -14.94 1.98
C GLY A 166 -6.14 -15.18 3.16
N PHE A 167 -6.51 -14.69 4.34
CA PHE A 167 -5.83 -15.02 5.59
C PHE A 167 -6.52 -16.15 6.36
N ARG A 168 -5.71 -16.91 7.09
CA ARG A 168 -6.14 -17.97 7.98
C ARG A 168 -5.41 -17.86 9.31
N GLN A 169 -6.13 -17.96 10.42
CA GLN A 169 -5.55 -18.17 11.73
C GLN A 169 -5.68 -19.64 12.16
N ARG A 170 -4.55 -20.30 12.38
CA ARG A 170 -4.51 -21.65 12.96
C ARG A 170 -4.24 -21.54 14.46
N ARG A 171 -5.21 -22.00 15.26
CA ARG A 171 -5.09 -22.15 16.71
C ARG A 171 -4.69 -23.58 17.08
N PHE A 172 -3.85 -23.72 18.10
CA PHE A 172 -3.45 -25.04 18.64
C PHE A 172 -4.19 -25.44 19.92
N CYS A 173 -4.87 -24.49 20.57
CA CYS A 173 -5.76 -24.74 21.69
C CYS A 173 -6.82 -23.64 21.78
N THR A 174 -7.88 -23.91 22.54
CA THR A 174 -8.98 -22.96 22.79
C THR A 174 -8.45 -21.68 23.44
N GLY A 175 -8.90 -20.52 22.96
CA GLY A 175 -8.50 -19.21 23.48
C GLY A 175 -7.14 -18.69 23.01
N LEU A 176 -6.36 -19.47 22.24
CA LEU A 176 -5.07 -19.04 21.71
C LEU A 176 -5.23 -18.23 20.41
N GLY A 177 -4.41 -17.20 20.19
CA GLY A 177 -4.43 -16.38 18.97
C GLY A 177 -5.06 -15.00 19.16
N TYR A 178 -5.11 -14.19 18.10
CA TYR A 178 -5.54 -12.80 18.20
C TYR A 178 -7.05 -12.69 18.46
N GLU A 179 -7.42 -11.99 19.52
CA GLU A 179 -8.80 -11.57 19.78
C GLU A 179 -9.17 -10.32 18.99
N THR A 180 -8.25 -9.36 18.90
CA THR A 180 -8.37 -8.17 18.05
C THR A 180 -7.59 -8.39 16.77
N PHE A 181 -8.28 -8.38 15.63
CA PHE A 181 -7.60 -8.46 14.33
C PHE A 181 -7.08 -7.10 13.90
N VAL A 182 -7.91 -6.06 13.91
CA VAL A 182 -7.48 -4.72 13.48
C VAL A 182 -7.61 -3.72 14.62
N SER A 183 -6.60 -2.89 14.78
CA SER A 183 -6.71 -1.60 15.45
C SER A 183 -6.28 -0.51 14.49
N GLU A 184 -7.20 0.40 14.18
CA GLU A 184 -6.98 1.51 13.26
C GLU A 184 -7.21 2.83 13.99
N THR A 185 -6.14 3.61 14.13
CA THR A 185 -6.18 4.96 14.70
C THR A 185 -5.98 6.01 13.60
N ARG A 186 -6.99 6.86 13.39
CA ARG A 186 -6.96 7.98 12.44
C ARG A 186 -7.44 9.24 13.13
N ASN A 187 -6.68 10.33 13.01
CA ASN A 187 -7.02 11.62 13.59
C ASN A 187 -7.42 11.52 15.09
N GLY A 188 -6.70 10.69 15.86
CA GLY A 188 -6.96 10.47 17.28
C GLY A 188 -8.13 9.54 17.62
N VAL A 189 -8.91 9.09 16.63
CA VAL A 189 -10.02 8.14 16.82
C VAL A 189 -9.54 6.73 16.48
N THR A 190 -9.77 5.79 17.40
CA THR A 190 -9.42 4.38 17.23
C THR A 190 -10.66 3.53 17.01
N ASN A 191 -10.69 2.80 15.90
CA ASN A 191 -11.66 1.75 15.62
C ASN A 191 -10.98 0.38 15.70
N THR A 192 -11.73 -0.64 16.09
CA THR A 192 -11.22 -2.01 16.19
C THR A 192 -12.10 -3.00 15.44
N LEU A 193 -11.47 -4.04 14.89
CA LEU A 193 -12.14 -5.21 14.36
C LEU A 193 -11.76 -6.41 15.21
N LEU A 194 -12.75 -6.98 15.88
CA LEU A 194 -12.58 -8.20 16.66
C LEU A 194 -12.56 -9.42 15.74
N SER A 195 -11.80 -10.44 16.13
CA SER A 195 -11.72 -11.73 15.44
C SER A 195 -13.09 -12.41 15.31
N THR A 196 -13.99 -12.20 16.28
CA THR A 196 -15.37 -12.72 16.27
C THR A 196 -16.24 -12.12 15.17
N ALA A 197 -15.85 -10.98 14.59
CA ALA A 197 -16.57 -10.32 13.50
C ALA A 197 -16.15 -10.83 12.10
N THR A 198 -15.20 -11.76 12.03
CA THR A 198 -14.65 -12.28 10.76
C THR A 198 -14.46 -13.79 10.80
N PRO A 199 -14.69 -14.51 9.70
CA PRO A 199 -14.31 -15.92 9.63
C PRO A 199 -12.80 -16.10 9.82
N GLU A 200 -12.38 -17.22 10.42
CA GLU A 200 -10.98 -17.44 10.75
C GLU A 200 -10.17 -18.06 9.60
N ASN A 201 -10.85 -18.50 8.53
CA ASN A 201 -10.25 -19.21 7.40
C ASN A 201 -10.66 -18.57 6.08
N GLY A 202 -9.67 -18.21 5.25
CA GLY A 202 -9.88 -17.73 3.88
C GLY A 202 -10.46 -16.32 3.81
N SER A 203 -10.38 -15.54 4.89
CA SER A 203 -10.97 -14.21 4.96
C SER A 203 -10.15 -13.19 4.18
N ALA A 204 -10.84 -12.18 3.66
CA ALA A 204 -10.20 -10.97 3.15
C ALA A 204 -10.38 -9.86 4.18
N LEU A 205 -9.39 -8.96 4.24
CA LEU A 205 -9.38 -7.81 5.13
C LEU A 205 -8.88 -6.59 4.37
N TYR A 206 -9.55 -5.47 4.59
CA TYR A 206 -9.02 -4.15 4.22
C TYR A 206 -9.15 -3.23 5.43
N ALA A 207 -8.03 -2.64 5.84
CA ALA A 207 -7.94 -1.60 6.86
C ALA A 207 -7.27 -0.38 6.23
N GLY A 208 -8.07 0.60 5.82
CA GLY A 208 -7.64 1.68 4.95
C GLY A 208 -8.79 2.63 4.66
N TYR A 209 -8.49 3.84 4.19
CA TYR A 209 -9.50 4.74 3.63
C TYR A 209 -9.50 4.56 2.10
N ALA A 210 -10.64 4.26 1.47
CA ALA A 210 -10.82 4.57 0.05
C ALA A 210 -11.03 6.09 0.00
N GLY A 211 -9.92 6.84 -0.13
CA GLY A 211 -9.80 8.25 0.27
C GLY A 211 -11.10 9.06 0.21
N SER A 212 -11.51 9.64 1.34
CA SER A 212 -12.45 10.78 1.31
C SER A 212 -11.62 11.96 0.83
N ALA A 213 -11.33 12.00 -0.46
CA ALA A 213 -11.05 13.28 -1.07
C ALA A 213 -12.29 14.15 -0.83
N SER A 214 -12.12 15.40 -0.46
CA SER A 214 -13.25 16.33 -0.58
C SER A 214 -13.61 16.43 -2.06
N ALA A 215 -14.90 16.49 -2.36
CA ALA A 215 -15.35 16.76 -3.73
C ALA A 215 -14.60 17.99 -4.29
N PRO A 216 -14.13 17.95 -5.54
CA PRO A 216 -13.42 19.08 -6.12
C PRO A 216 -14.29 20.33 -6.17
N SER A 217 -13.66 21.50 -6.10
CA SER A 217 -14.35 22.77 -6.32
C SER A 217 -14.91 22.82 -7.75
N SER A 218 -16.17 23.21 -7.89
CA SER A 218 -16.82 23.30 -9.21
C SER A 218 -16.07 24.26 -10.14
N PRO A 219 -15.86 23.90 -11.42
CA PRO A 219 -15.35 24.82 -12.44
C PRO A 219 -16.29 26.02 -12.60
N SER A 220 -15.74 27.16 -13.04
CA SER A 220 -16.51 28.39 -13.27
C SER A 220 -16.15 29.02 -14.61
N GLY A 221 -16.84 30.10 -15.01
CA GLY A 221 -16.46 30.87 -16.20
C GLY A 221 -16.57 30.11 -17.53
N LEU A 222 -17.48 29.14 -17.64
CA LEU A 222 -17.69 28.40 -18.89
C LEU A 222 -18.13 29.35 -20.02
N THR A 223 -17.33 29.43 -21.07
CA THR A 223 -17.54 30.30 -22.24
C THR A 223 -17.29 29.55 -23.54
N VAL A 224 -17.94 29.99 -24.62
CA VAL A 224 -17.66 29.52 -25.98
C VAL A 224 -16.54 30.39 -26.55
N ALA A 225 -15.37 29.78 -26.79
CA ALA A 225 -14.19 30.46 -27.30
C ALA A 225 -14.24 30.67 -28.82
N SER A 226 -14.76 29.68 -29.55
CA SER A 226 -14.97 29.79 -31.00
C SER A 226 -16.00 28.77 -31.49
N THR A 227 -16.62 29.06 -32.63
CA THR A 227 -17.55 28.16 -33.32
C THR A 227 -17.23 28.13 -34.80
N SER A 228 -17.51 26.98 -35.43
CA SER A 228 -17.55 26.82 -36.88
C SER A 228 -18.71 25.88 -37.26
N HIS A 229 -18.85 25.55 -38.56
CA HIS A 229 -20.02 24.82 -39.05
C HIS A 229 -20.24 23.44 -38.41
N ASN A 230 -19.23 22.80 -37.83
CA ASN A 230 -19.34 21.50 -37.16
C ASN A 230 -18.45 21.38 -35.91
N ARG A 231 -18.04 22.50 -35.33
CA ARG A 231 -17.10 22.52 -34.20
C ARG A 231 -17.38 23.66 -33.24
N ILE A 232 -17.30 23.37 -31.95
CA ILE A 232 -17.37 24.35 -30.86
C ILE A 232 -16.15 24.16 -29.95
N VAL A 233 -15.50 25.25 -29.56
CA VAL A 233 -14.44 25.24 -28.54
C VAL A 233 -14.96 25.95 -27.31
N ILE A 234 -14.87 25.30 -26.15
CA ILE A 234 -15.27 25.87 -24.86
C ILE A 234 -14.06 26.04 -23.94
N ASN A 235 -14.05 27.13 -23.19
CA ASN A 235 -13.06 27.41 -22.15
C ASN A 235 -13.76 27.55 -20.79
N TYR A 236 -13.03 27.25 -19.72
CA TYR A 236 -13.52 27.36 -18.34
C TYR A 236 -12.35 27.62 -17.38
N THR A 237 -12.68 28.14 -16.20
CA THR A 237 -11.73 28.32 -15.10
C THR A 237 -11.72 27.07 -14.23
N ASP A 238 -10.53 26.53 -14.03
CA ASP A 238 -10.28 25.52 -13.02
C ASP A 238 -10.16 26.17 -11.64
N ASN A 239 -11.01 25.73 -10.71
CA ASN A 239 -11.00 26.18 -9.32
C ASN A 239 -10.56 25.07 -8.35
N ALA A 240 -10.30 23.86 -8.86
CA ALA A 240 -9.90 22.72 -8.07
C ALA A 240 -8.37 22.61 -8.04
N ASN A 241 -7.86 21.99 -6.98
CA ASN A 241 -6.45 21.61 -6.84
C ASN A 241 -6.31 20.14 -6.40
N ASN A 242 -7.43 19.42 -6.45
CA ASN A 242 -7.63 18.10 -5.89
C ASN A 242 -8.49 17.22 -6.83
N GLU A 243 -8.65 17.61 -8.08
CA GLU A 243 -9.33 16.88 -9.14
C GLU A 243 -8.39 15.90 -9.85
N ASP A 244 -8.92 14.73 -10.20
CA ASP A 244 -8.26 13.79 -11.10
C ASP A 244 -8.48 14.20 -12.58
N GLY A 245 -9.52 14.99 -12.85
CA GLY A 245 -9.84 15.50 -14.18
C GLY A 245 -11.21 16.16 -14.29
N PHE A 246 -11.68 16.34 -15.52
CA PHE A 246 -12.99 16.96 -15.82
C PHE A 246 -13.85 16.07 -16.72
N ARG A 247 -15.15 16.02 -16.45
CA ARG A 247 -16.17 15.42 -17.33
C ARG A 247 -16.89 16.54 -18.09
N ILE A 248 -16.91 16.42 -19.41
CA ILE A 248 -17.62 17.34 -20.30
C ILE A 248 -18.93 16.69 -20.71
N GLU A 249 -20.05 17.35 -20.42
CA GLU A 249 -21.37 16.88 -20.78
C GLU A 249 -22.07 17.88 -21.71
N ARG A 250 -22.75 17.36 -22.72
CA ARG A 250 -23.49 18.13 -23.73
C ARG A 250 -24.93 17.68 -23.84
N GLN A 251 -25.82 18.65 -24.04
CA GLN A 251 -27.24 18.48 -24.29
C GLN A 251 -27.60 19.13 -25.63
N PRO A 252 -27.98 18.37 -26.68
CA PRO A 252 -28.51 18.93 -27.91
C PRO A 252 -29.99 19.31 -27.76
N SER A 253 -30.37 20.51 -28.21
CA SER A 253 -31.76 20.99 -28.38
C SER A 253 -32.70 20.70 -27.20
N GLY A 254 -32.22 20.83 -25.97
CA GLY A 254 -33.02 20.61 -24.76
C GLY A 254 -33.24 19.13 -24.36
N GLY A 255 -32.51 18.18 -24.96
CA GLY A 255 -32.56 16.75 -24.64
C GLY A 255 -31.94 16.37 -23.29
N ALA A 256 -31.33 15.19 -23.16
CA ALA A 256 -30.56 14.83 -21.96
C ALA A 256 -29.09 15.27 -22.07
N PHE A 257 -28.46 15.59 -20.94
CA PHE A 257 -27.00 15.72 -20.89
C PHE A 257 -26.35 14.35 -21.06
N THR A 258 -25.36 14.28 -21.93
CA THR A 258 -24.54 13.08 -22.15
C THR A 258 -23.08 13.44 -22.05
N GLN A 259 -22.25 12.57 -21.47
CA GLN A 259 -20.81 12.80 -21.41
C GLN A 259 -20.20 12.63 -22.81
N ILE A 260 -19.49 13.65 -23.26
CA ILE A 260 -18.83 13.69 -24.57
C ILE A 260 -17.30 13.69 -24.46
N GLY A 261 -16.75 13.85 -23.25
CA GLY A 261 -15.31 13.85 -23.04
C GLY A 261 -14.92 13.71 -21.58
N VAL A 262 -13.70 13.20 -21.37
CA VAL A 262 -12.98 13.22 -20.10
C VAL A 262 -11.62 13.84 -20.35
N LEU A 263 -11.24 14.80 -19.52
CA LEU A 263 -9.98 15.52 -19.57
C LEU A 263 -9.15 15.18 -18.33
N GLY A 264 -7.83 15.28 -18.44
CA GLY A 264 -6.93 15.20 -17.29
C GLY A 264 -7.04 16.43 -16.37
N SER A 265 -6.31 16.40 -15.26
CA SER A 265 -6.24 17.51 -14.30
C SER A 265 -5.66 18.78 -14.93
N ASN A 266 -5.98 19.94 -14.33
CA ASN A 266 -5.54 21.28 -14.76
C ASN A 266 -5.93 21.69 -16.20
N MET A 267 -6.82 20.95 -16.87
CA MET A 267 -7.31 21.31 -18.20
C MET A 267 -8.35 22.43 -18.09
N THR A 268 -8.30 23.39 -19.02
CA THR A 268 -9.18 24.59 -19.03
C THR A 268 -9.89 24.83 -20.37
N SER A 269 -9.77 23.90 -21.32
CA SER A 269 -10.42 23.98 -22.63
C SER A 269 -10.82 22.60 -23.18
N PHE A 270 -11.87 22.58 -23.99
CA PHE A 270 -12.34 21.39 -24.70
C PHE A 270 -12.79 21.73 -26.12
N VAL A 271 -12.51 20.84 -27.06
CA VAL A 271 -12.95 20.94 -28.46
C VAL A 271 -14.01 19.88 -28.71
N ASP A 272 -15.19 20.32 -29.13
CA ASP A 272 -16.30 19.47 -29.55
C ASP A 272 -16.44 19.52 -31.08
N ASP A 273 -16.04 18.44 -31.76
CA ASP A 273 -16.00 18.32 -33.22
C ASP A 273 -17.13 17.41 -33.75
N GLY A 274 -17.41 17.51 -35.05
CA GLY A 274 -18.37 16.63 -35.73
C GLY A 274 -19.83 16.97 -35.44
N LEU A 275 -20.12 18.23 -35.12
CA LEU A 275 -21.45 18.70 -34.75
C LEU A 275 -22.39 18.84 -35.96
N PRO A 276 -23.63 18.32 -35.87
CA PRO A 276 -24.71 18.73 -36.75
C PRO A 276 -24.90 20.25 -36.82
N GLN A 277 -25.11 20.75 -38.04
CA GLN A 277 -25.38 22.17 -38.28
C GLN A 277 -26.72 22.61 -37.68
N ASN A 278 -26.85 23.91 -37.41
CA ASN A 278 -28.08 24.56 -36.94
C ASN A 278 -28.71 23.90 -35.69
N THR A 279 -27.87 23.35 -34.82
CA THR A 279 -28.28 22.70 -33.57
C THR A 279 -27.78 23.50 -32.38
N THR A 280 -28.66 23.82 -31.44
CA THR A 280 -28.28 24.47 -30.18
C THR A 280 -27.75 23.42 -29.21
N TYR A 281 -26.59 23.69 -28.62
CA TYR A 281 -25.96 22.82 -27.62
C TYR A 281 -25.81 23.56 -26.29
N THR A 282 -26.16 22.88 -25.20
CA THR A 282 -25.85 23.31 -23.84
C THR A 282 -24.74 22.43 -23.29
N TYR A 283 -23.74 23.05 -22.66
CA TYR A 283 -22.60 22.36 -22.06
C TYR A 283 -22.61 22.53 -20.54
N ARG A 284 -22.14 21.51 -19.83
CA ARG A 284 -21.76 21.60 -18.42
C ARG A 284 -20.47 20.83 -18.17
N ILE A 285 -19.71 21.27 -17.19
CA ILE A 285 -18.39 20.74 -16.87
C ILE A 285 -18.36 20.44 -15.38
N LYS A 286 -17.78 19.28 -15.03
CA LYS A 286 -17.61 18.86 -13.64
C LYS A 286 -16.16 18.44 -13.44
N ALA A 287 -15.48 19.03 -12.46
CA ALA A 287 -14.27 18.43 -11.90
C ALA A 287 -14.67 17.14 -11.15
N TYR A 288 -13.82 16.13 -11.18
CA TYR A 288 -14.08 14.87 -10.45
C TYR A 288 -12.82 14.36 -9.74
N ASN A 289 -13.02 13.70 -8.61
CA ASN A 289 -12.04 12.82 -7.98
C ASN A 289 -12.76 11.62 -7.33
N VAL A 290 -12.05 10.81 -6.55
CA VAL A 290 -12.63 9.69 -5.79
C VAL A 290 -13.67 10.10 -4.72
N GLY A 291 -13.69 11.37 -4.34
CA GLY A 291 -14.56 11.99 -3.35
C GLY A 291 -15.82 12.67 -3.89
N GLY A 292 -15.97 12.78 -5.21
CA GLY A 292 -17.09 13.43 -5.89
C GLY A 292 -16.80 13.78 -7.34
#